data_AF-A0A848MBY3-F1
#
_entry.id   AF-A0A848MBY3-F1
#
_cell.length_a   1.000
_cell.length_b   1.000
_cell.length_c   1.000
_cell.angle_alpha   90.00
_cell.angle_beta   90.00
_cell.angle_gamma   90.00
#
_symmetry.space_group_name_H-M   'P 1'
#
loop_
_entity.id
_entity.type
_entity.pdbx_description
1 polymer ?
#
loop_
_entity_poly.entity_id
_entity_poly.type
_entity_poly.pdbx_seq_one_letter_code
_entity_poly.pdbx_strand_id
1 'polypeptide(L)'
;MTRKTKLILLVSLGLNVVLIAITIWGMMKLNFVKEQVIINQVQEHLVELEGLIAHQSRHQWSDPNLVTTKLGDVLNGILQSIRTGELLGVLSQSEKQILTALYSKFRLYPHDELYKFVDLSEEDKHDYELLRQTLREAEFGLRIAMNDSMDSFMKKAKILEQTILMPSRAR
;
A
#
# COMPACT_ATOMS: atom_id res chain seq x y z
N MET A 1 29.86 9.07 -51.79
CA MET A 1 29.46 7.99 -50.84
C MET A 1 29.05 6.76 -51.62
N THR A 2 29.65 5.60 -51.34
CA THR A 2 29.28 4.34 -52.00
C THR A 2 27.99 3.77 -51.41
N ARG A 3 27.23 2.98 -52.18
CA ARG A 3 25.97 2.34 -51.74
C ARG A 3 26.14 1.57 -50.41
N LYS A 4 27.32 0.96 -50.21
CA LYS A 4 27.69 0.23 -48.99
C LYS A 4 27.73 1.14 -47.76
N THR A 5 28.33 2.34 -47.88
CA THR A 5 28.39 3.31 -46.76
C THR A 5 27.00 3.84 -46.39
N LYS A 6 26.13 4.09 -47.37
CA LYS A 6 24.73 4.47 -47.11
C LYS A 6 23.94 3.37 -46.40
N LEU A 7 24.14 2.12 -46.80
CA LEU A 7 23.48 0.97 -46.17
C LEU A 7 23.91 0.80 -44.71
N ILE A 8 25.22 0.91 -44.43
CA ILE A 8 25.77 0.83 -43.06
C ILE A 8 25.21 1.95 -42.18
N LEU A 9 25.13 3.18 -42.69
CA LEU A 9 24.54 4.31 -41.97
C LEU A 9 23.06 4.10 -41.65
N LEU A 10 22.28 3.58 -42.60
CA LEU A 10 20.85 3.26 -42.40
C LEU A 10 20.66 2.16 -41.35
N VAL A 11 21.47 1.09 -41.40
CA VAL A 11 21.43 0.01 -40.42
C VAL A 11 21.82 0.51 -39.03
N SER A 12 22.87 1.33 -38.93
CA SER A 12 23.30 1.92 -37.66
C SER A 12 22.25 2.86 -37.06
N LEU A 13 21.59 3.67 -37.90
CA LEU A 13 20.49 4.52 -37.46
C LEU A 13 19.31 3.69 -36.95
N GLY A 14 18.93 2.65 -37.68
CA GLY A 14 17.85 1.72 -37.28
C GLY A 14 18.16 1.00 -35.97
N LEU A 15 19.39 0.52 -35.80
CA LEU A 15 19.82 -0.14 -34.57
C LEU A 15 19.74 0.81 -33.35
N ASN A 16 20.14 2.07 -33.51
CA ASN A 16 20.02 3.08 -32.46
C ASN A 16 18.57 3.36 -32.09
N VAL A 17 17.67 3.46 -33.07
CA VAL A 17 16.23 3.63 -32.80
C VAL A 17 15.67 2.45 -32.02
N VAL A 18 16.03 1.22 -32.39
CA VAL A 18 15.63 0.00 -31.67
C VAL A 18 16.18 0.00 -30.24
N LEU A 19 17.45 0.38 -30.05
CA LEU A 19 18.07 0.50 -28.73
C LEU A 19 17.33 1.52 -27.85
N ILE A 20 16.98 2.69 -28.38
CA ILE A 20 16.21 3.72 -27.67
C ILE A 20 14.82 3.19 -27.30
N ALA A 21 14.16 2.47 -28.21
CA ALA A 21 12.85 1.88 -27.93
C ALA A 21 12.92 0.85 -26.78
N ILE A 22 13.94 -0.02 -26.79
CA ILE A 22 14.15 -1.04 -25.75
C ILE A 22 14.45 -0.39 -24.40
N THR A 23 15.26 0.67 -24.35
CA THR A 23 15.59 1.34 -23.09
C THR A 23 14.39 2.06 -22.49
N ILE A 24 13.59 2.76 -23.32
CA ILE A 24 12.33 3.38 -22.87
C ILE A 24 11.37 2.33 -22.33
N TRP A 25 11.17 1.22 -23.07
CA TRP A 25 10.32 0.12 -22.64
C TRP A 25 10.79 -0.49 -21.31
N GLY A 26 12.10 -0.71 -21.16
CA GLY A 26 12.71 -1.21 -19.93
C GLY A 26 12.47 -0.29 -18.74
N MET A 27 12.62 1.02 -18.91
CA MET A 27 12.35 2.01 -17.87
C MET A 27 10.86 2.01 -17.46
N MET A 28 9.94 2.00 -18.42
CA MET A 28 8.51 1.95 -18.14
C MET A 28 8.12 0.70 -17.36
N LYS A 29 8.62 -0.48 -17.77
CA LYS A 29 8.35 -1.74 -17.08
C LYS A 29 8.90 -1.76 -15.66
N LEU A 30 10.09 -1.23 -15.44
CA LEU A 30 10.69 -1.15 -14.11
C LEU A 30 9.88 -0.25 -13.18
N ASN A 31 9.40 0.91 -13.65
CA ASN A 31 8.57 1.79 -12.83
C ASN A 31 7.24 1.13 -12.45
N PHE A 32 6.56 0.48 -13.40
CA PHE A 32 5.32 -0.25 -13.13
C PHE A 32 5.51 -1.36 -12.08
N VAL A 33 6.59 -2.15 -12.19
CA VAL A 33 6.88 -3.21 -11.21
C VAL A 33 7.18 -2.62 -9.83
N LYS A 34 7.91 -1.51 -9.75
CA LYS A 34 8.20 -0.83 -8.49
C LYS A 34 6.93 -0.32 -7.82
N GLU A 35 6.02 0.30 -8.58
CA GLU A 35 4.72 0.76 -8.08
C GLU A 35 3.89 -0.42 -7.53
N GLN A 36 3.79 -1.51 -8.29
CA GLN A 36 3.08 -2.74 -7.88
C GLN A 36 3.58 -3.30 -6.54
N VAL A 37 4.90 -3.37 -6.35
CA VAL A 37 5.49 -3.87 -5.10
C VAL A 37 5.07 -3.00 -3.89
N ILE A 38 5.09 -1.68 -4.05
CA ILE A 38 4.75 -0.72 -2.99
C ILE A 38 3.26 -0.82 -2.61
N ILE A 39 2.38 -0.97 -3.61
CA ILE A 39 0.93 -1.05 -3.40
C ILE A 39 0.56 -2.36 -2.72
N ASN A 40 1.04 -3.48 -3.25
CA ASN A 40 0.65 -4.80 -2.79
C ASN A 40 1.01 -4.98 -1.31
N GLN A 41 2.17 -4.48 -0.88
CA GLN A 41 2.57 -4.57 0.52
C GLN A 41 1.56 -3.91 1.48
N VAL A 42 1.08 -2.70 1.17
CA VAL A 42 0.13 -2.00 2.05
C VAL A 42 -1.27 -2.58 1.90
N GLN A 43 -1.68 -2.82 0.66
CA GLN A 43 -3.02 -3.30 0.32
C GLN A 43 -3.29 -4.69 0.92
N GLU A 44 -2.35 -5.64 0.80
CA GLU A 44 -2.49 -6.97 1.39
C GLU A 44 -2.64 -6.89 2.90
N HIS A 45 -1.82 -6.08 3.59
CA HIS A 45 -1.92 -5.91 5.03
C HIS A 45 -3.25 -5.29 5.49
N LEU A 46 -3.79 -4.31 4.75
CA LEU A 46 -5.10 -3.71 5.04
C LEU A 46 -6.25 -4.72 4.84
N VAL A 47 -6.20 -5.51 3.76
CA VAL A 47 -7.19 -6.56 3.47
C VAL A 47 -7.15 -7.66 4.53
N GLU A 48 -5.96 -8.09 4.92
CA GLU A 48 -5.78 -9.07 5.98
C GLU A 48 -6.24 -8.53 7.33
N LEU A 49 -6.00 -7.25 7.63
CA LEU A 49 -6.49 -6.61 8.85
C LEU A 49 -8.04 -6.62 8.91
N GLU A 50 -8.73 -6.25 7.82
CA GLU A 50 -10.20 -6.32 7.76
C GLU A 50 -10.69 -7.74 8.03
N GLY A 51 -10.11 -8.73 7.34
CA GLY A 51 -10.46 -10.14 7.48
C GLY A 51 -10.19 -10.68 8.88
N LEU A 52 -9.11 -10.24 9.52
CA LEU A 52 -8.71 -10.67 10.85
C LEU A 52 -9.60 -10.08 11.93
N ILE A 53 -9.96 -8.79 11.84
CA ILE A 53 -10.97 -8.18 12.72
C ILE A 53 -12.31 -8.92 12.57
N ALA A 54 -12.72 -9.22 11.32
CA ALA A 54 -13.93 -9.99 11.05
C ALA A 54 -13.90 -11.40 11.65
N HIS A 55 -12.74 -12.02 11.67
CA HIS A 55 -12.54 -13.33 12.28
C HIS A 55 -12.62 -13.23 13.80
N GLN A 56 -11.86 -12.32 14.42
CA GLN A 56 -11.83 -12.16 15.87
C GLN A 56 -13.17 -11.72 16.46
N SER A 57 -13.86 -10.76 15.84
CA SER A 57 -15.21 -10.34 16.26
C SER A 57 -16.20 -11.50 16.30
N ARG A 58 -16.17 -12.40 15.30
CA ARG A 58 -17.04 -13.61 15.27
C ARG A 58 -16.67 -14.67 16.30
N HIS A 59 -15.42 -14.69 16.76
CA HIS A 59 -14.91 -15.66 17.72
C HIS A 59 -14.69 -15.02 19.11
N GLN A 60 -15.45 -13.97 19.41
CA GLN A 60 -15.44 -13.29 20.71
C GLN A 60 -14.03 -12.81 21.15
N TRP A 61 -13.20 -12.44 20.17
CA TRP A 61 -11.84 -11.96 20.40
C TRP A 61 -11.00 -12.96 21.20
N SER A 62 -10.96 -14.22 20.74
CA SER A 62 -10.16 -15.29 21.37
C SER A 62 -8.67 -14.97 21.36
N ASP A 63 -8.20 -14.30 20.32
CA ASP A 63 -6.79 -13.97 20.09
C ASP A 63 -6.65 -12.52 19.58
N PRO A 64 -6.95 -11.52 20.43
CA PRO A 64 -6.97 -10.10 20.03
C PRO A 64 -5.60 -9.61 19.58
N ASN A 65 -4.52 -10.22 20.10
CA ASN A 65 -3.14 -9.88 19.76
C ASN A 65 -2.83 -10.12 18.27
N LEU A 66 -3.58 -11.00 17.59
CA LEU A 66 -3.42 -11.16 16.15
C LEU A 66 -3.79 -9.86 15.43
N VAL A 67 -4.85 -9.16 15.85
CA VAL A 67 -5.29 -7.88 15.26
C VAL A 67 -4.28 -6.77 15.55
N THR A 68 -3.80 -6.68 16.79
CA THR A 68 -2.82 -5.65 17.19
C THR A 68 -1.47 -5.85 16.51
N THR A 69 -1.01 -7.10 16.38
CA THR A 69 0.17 -7.45 15.59
C THR A 69 -0.04 -7.10 14.11
N LYS A 70 -1.21 -7.43 13.53
CA LYS A 70 -1.51 -7.13 12.13
C LYS A 70 -1.59 -5.63 11.85
N LEU A 71 -2.09 -4.84 12.79
CA LEU A 71 -2.03 -3.38 12.68
C LEU A 71 -0.57 -2.89 12.66
N GLY A 72 0.30 -3.52 13.45
CA GLY A 72 1.76 -3.29 13.37
C GLY A 72 2.33 -3.55 11.98
N ASP A 73 1.92 -4.64 11.32
CA ASP A 73 2.30 -4.93 9.93
C ASP A 73 1.82 -3.84 8.96
N VAL A 74 0.58 -3.36 9.11
CA VAL A 74 0.03 -2.25 8.30
C VAL A 74 0.90 -0.99 8.47
N LEU A 75 1.22 -0.62 9.71
CA LEU A 75 2.07 0.54 9.99
C LEU A 75 3.46 0.40 9.38
N ASN A 76 4.07 -0.77 9.52
CA ASN A 76 5.37 -1.08 8.92
C ASN A 76 5.32 -1.06 7.40
N GLY A 77 4.29 -1.65 6.79
CA GLY A 77 4.06 -1.64 5.36
C GLY A 77 3.94 -0.21 4.82
N ILE A 78 3.13 0.65 5.44
CA ILE A 78 2.98 2.05 5.03
C ILE A 78 4.33 2.78 5.12
N LEU A 79 5.06 2.64 6.22
CA LEU A 79 6.35 3.30 6.42
C LEU A 79 7.39 2.83 5.40
N GLN A 80 7.44 1.52 5.11
CA GLN A 80 8.34 0.95 4.10
C GLN A 80 7.97 1.43 2.70
N SER A 81 6.68 1.51 2.37
CA SER A 81 6.19 2.03 1.10
C SER A 81 6.53 3.50 0.89
N ILE A 82 6.43 4.33 1.93
CA ILE A 82 6.89 5.74 1.86
C ILE A 82 8.40 5.79 1.57
N ARG A 83 9.23 5.11 2.38
CA ARG A 83 10.69 5.15 2.23
C ARG A 83 11.15 4.60 0.88
N THR A 84 10.59 3.47 0.46
CA THR A 84 10.93 2.82 -0.80
C THR A 84 10.45 3.66 -1.99
N GLY A 85 9.24 4.21 -1.91
CA GLY A 85 8.70 5.11 -2.91
C GLY A 85 9.54 6.37 -3.12
N GLU A 86 10.04 6.95 -2.04
CA GLU A 86 10.98 8.09 -2.08
C GLU A 86 12.31 7.71 -2.71
N LEU A 87 12.93 6.62 -2.26
CA LEU A 87 14.23 6.16 -2.77
C LEU A 87 14.19 5.82 -4.25
N LEU A 88 13.06 5.27 -4.72
CA LEU A 88 12.88 4.86 -6.12
C LEU A 88 12.33 5.98 -7.01
N GLY A 89 11.91 7.12 -6.42
CA GLY A 89 11.32 8.25 -7.15
C GLY A 89 9.99 7.93 -7.81
N VAL A 90 9.24 6.96 -7.28
CA VAL A 90 7.96 6.50 -7.85
C VAL A 90 6.73 7.00 -7.08
N LEU A 91 6.94 7.60 -5.90
CA LEU A 91 5.87 8.17 -5.09
C LEU A 91 5.85 9.69 -5.24
N SER A 92 4.72 10.24 -5.68
CA SER A 92 4.50 11.69 -5.72
C SER A 92 4.33 12.26 -4.31
N GLN A 93 4.47 13.59 -4.19
CA GLN A 93 4.28 14.27 -2.90
C GLN A 93 2.86 14.12 -2.33
N SER A 94 1.84 14.15 -3.18
CA SER A 94 0.45 13.94 -2.76
C SER A 94 0.21 12.54 -2.22
N GLU A 95 0.77 11.52 -2.88
CA GLU A 95 0.63 10.13 -2.45
C GLU A 95 1.38 9.89 -1.13
N LYS A 96 2.56 10.48 -0.97
CA LYS A 96 3.29 10.48 0.29
C LYS A 96 2.47 11.09 1.43
N GLN A 97 1.81 12.22 1.17
CA GLN A 97 0.96 12.87 2.18
C GLN A 97 -0.21 11.98 2.61
N ILE A 98 -0.86 11.31 1.65
CA ILE A 98 -1.96 10.35 1.93
C ILE A 98 -1.44 9.21 2.82
N LEU A 99 -0.34 8.57 2.45
CA LEU A 99 0.24 7.47 3.23
C LEU A 99 0.69 7.92 4.62
N THR A 100 1.27 9.12 4.73
CA THR A 100 1.70 9.68 6.03
C THR A 100 0.52 9.98 6.94
N ALA A 101 -0.58 10.49 6.38
CA ALA A 101 -1.82 10.73 7.11
C ALA A 101 -2.45 9.42 7.59
N LEU A 102 -2.52 8.41 6.73
CA LEU A 102 -2.98 7.07 7.10
C LEU A 102 -2.14 6.48 8.23
N TYR A 103 -0.81 6.48 8.09
CA TYR A 103 0.10 6.01 9.14
C TYR A 103 -0.21 6.69 10.49
N SER A 104 -0.38 8.01 10.47
CA SER A 104 -0.65 8.79 11.67
C SER A 104 -1.97 8.40 12.35
N LYS A 105 -3.03 8.14 11.56
CA LYS A 105 -4.33 7.73 12.08
C LYS A 105 -4.33 6.29 12.58
N PHE A 106 -3.75 5.36 11.83
CA PHE A 106 -3.61 3.95 12.25
C PHE A 106 -2.79 3.81 13.54
N ARG A 107 -1.75 4.63 13.71
CA ARG A 107 -0.88 4.56 14.90
C ARG A 107 -1.61 4.89 16.20
N LEU A 108 -2.77 5.56 16.14
CA LEU A 108 -3.59 5.85 17.31
C LEU A 108 -4.28 4.60 17.87
N TYR A 109 -4.51 3.59 17.05
CA TYR A 109 -5.12 2.33 17.47
C TYR A 109 -4.14 1.48 18.28
N PRO A 110 -4.61 0.66 19.25
CA PRO A 110 -3.76 -0.18 20.07
C PRO A 110 -3.09 -1.26 19.23
N HIS A 111 -1.77 -1.21 19.06
CA HIS A 111 -1.00 -2.21 18.34
C HIS A 111 0.12 -2.72 19.23
N ASP A 112 0.59 -3.92 18.92
CA ASP A 112 1.74 -4.49 19.61
C ASP A 112 3.02 -3.78 19.14
N GLU A 113 3.95 -3.57 20.08
CA GLU A 113 5.32 -3.17 19.78
C GLU A 113 6.26 -4.35 20.03
N LEU A 114 7.53 -4.19 19.62
CA LEU A 114 8.55 -5.20 19.87
C LEU A 114 8.64 -5.50 21.38
N TYR A 115 8.28 -6.73 21.75
CA TYR A 115 8.22 -7.22 23.14
C TYR A 115 7.20 -6.52 24.06
N LYS A 116 6.22 -5.82 23.49
CA LYS A 116 5.10 -5.24 24.25
C LYS A 116 3.78 -5.60 23.59
N PHE A 117 2.99 -6.39 24.29
CA PHE A 117 1.67 -6.81 23.85
C PHE A 117 0.62 -5.94 24.53
N VAL A 118 -0.35 -5.47 23.76
CA VAL A 118 -1.42 -4.61 24.28
C VAL A 118 -2.68 -5.44 24.47
N ASP A 119 -3.18 -5.45 25.70
CA ASP A 119 -4.50 -6.02 25.97
C ASP A 119 -5.60 -5.08 25.46
N LEU A 120 -6.51 -5.60 24.66
CA LEU A 120 -7.63 -4.83 24.12
C LEU A 120 -8.80 -4.78 25.10
N SER A 121 -9.21 -3.56 25.47
CA SER A 121 -10.47 -3.33 26.17
C SER A 121 -11.68 -3.58 25.25
N GLU A 122 -12.88 -3.66 25.82
CA GLU A 122 -14.13 -3.75 25.02
C GLU A 122 -14.34 -2.51 24.12
N GLU A 123 -13.88 -1.34 24.56
CA GLU A 123 -13.91 -0.11 23.76
C GLU A 123 -12.94 -0.20 22.58
N ASP A 124 -11.72 -0.70 22.79
CA ASP A 124 -10.75 -0.91 21.71
C ASP A 124 -11.28 -1.90 20.66
N LYS A 125 -11.91 -2.99 21.12
CA LYS A 125 -12.55 -3.98 20.24
C LYS A 125 -13.64 -3.34 19.39
N HIS A 126 -14.47 -2.49 20.00
CA HIS A 126 -15.49 -1.74 19.27
C HIS A 126 -14.88 -0.77 18.24
N ASP A 127 -13.84 -0.03 18.61
CA ASP A 127 -13.13 0.86 17.70
C ASP A 127 -12.53 0.10 16.50
N TYR A 128 -12.02 -1.11 16.73
CA TYR A 128 -11.56 -1.99 15.65
C TYR A 128 -12.71 -2.49 14.75
N GLU A 129 -13.89 -2.76 15.30
CA GLU A 129 -15.06 -3.11 14.48
C GLU A 129 -15.49 -1.94 13.59
N LEU A 130 -15.43 -0.71 14.10
CA LEU A 130 -15.64 0.49 13.29
C LEU A 130 -14.56 0.63 12.21
N LEU A 131 -13.29 0.41 12.56
CA LEU A 131 -12.18 0.42 11.59
C LEU A 131 -12.41 -0.57 10.45
N ARG A 132 -12.88 -1.78 10.78
CA ARG A 132 -13.22 -2.81 9.78
C ARG A 132 -14.31 -2.33 8.83
N GLN A 133 -15.35 -1.66 9.33
CA GLN A 133 -16.40 -1.09 8.48
C GLN A 133 -15.80 -0.07 7.51
N THR A 134 -14.97 0.85 8.01
CA THR A 134 -14.28 1.85 7.19
C THR A 134 -13.37 1.21 6.13
N LEU A 135 -12.58 0.19 6.50
CA LEU A 135 -11.73 -0.55 5.57
C LEU A 135 -12.56 -1.14 4.42
N ARG A 136 -13.71 -1.74 4.76
CA ARG A 136 -14.59 -2.36 3.76
C ARG A 136 -15.28 -1.33 2.88
N GLU A 137 -15.73 -0.21 3.42
CA GLU A 137 -16.32 0.91 2.67
C GLU A 137 -15.29 1.55 1.71
N ALA A 138 -14.03 1.62 2.12
CA ALA A 138 -12.92 2.05 1.27
C ALA A 138 -12.38 0.93 0.34
N GLU A 139 -13.12 -0.18 0.20
CA GLU A 139 -12.83 -1.30 -0.70
C GLU A 139 -11.58 -2.14 -0.36
N PHE A 140 -11.07 -2.07 0.88
CA PHE A 140 -9.99 -2.93 1.40
C PHE A 140 -10.49 -4.25 2.00
N GLY A 141 -11.47 -4.89 1.35
CA GLY A 141 -12.02 -6.17 1.79
C GLY A 141 -11.53 -7.37 0.97
N LEU A 142 -11.52 -8.56 1.58
CA LEU A 142 -11.28 -9.82 0.89
C LEU A 142 -12.25 -9.95 -0.32
N ARG A 143 -11.68 -10.25 -1.50
CA ARG A 143 -12.36 -10.32 -2.82
C ARG A 143 -12.69 -9.00 -3.52
N ILE A 144 -12.37 -7.84 -2.93
CA ILE A 144 -12.62 -6.52 -3.54
C ILE A 144 -11.34 -5.94 -4.15
N ALA A 145 -10.19 -6.19 -3.51
CA ALA A 145 -8.92 -5.53 -3.79
C ALA A 145 -8.04 -6.24 -4.85
N MET A 146 -8.62 -6.89 -5.88
CA MET A 146 -7.81 -7.60 -6.88
C MET A 146 -7.43 -6.68 -8.05
N ASN A 147 -6.11 -6.47 -8.22
CA ASN A 147 -5.46 -5.87 -9.40
C ASN A 147 -5.63 -4.34 -9.56
N ASP A 148 -5.36 -3.60 -8.49
CA ASP A 148 -5.42 -2.14 -8.50
C ASP A 148 -4.12 -1.52 -9.06
N SER A 149 -4.26 -0.55 -9.96
CA SER A 149 -3.16 0.35 -10.31
C SER A 149 -2.83 1.27 -9.13
N MET A 150 -1.66 1.92 -9.16
CA MET A 150 -1.27 2.93 -8.16
C MET A 150 -2.36 3.99 -7.97
N ASP A 151 -2.90 4.51 -9.08
CA ASP A 151 -3.98 5.49 -9.05
C ASP A 151 -5.25 4.98 -8.36
N SER A 152 -5.61 3.71 -8.58
CA SER A 152 -6.79 3.10 -7.96
C SER A 152 -6.57 2.95 -6.46
N PHE A 153 -5.43 2.38 -6.07
CA PHE A 153 -5.04 2.24 -4.68
C PHE A 153 -5.01 3.59 -3.95
N MET A 154 -4.41 4.62 -4.56
CA MET A 154 -4.29 5.94 -3.93
C MET A 154 -5.64 6.64 -3.78
N LYS A 155 -6.60 6.41 -4.68
CA LYS A 155 -7.98 6.87 -4.51
C LYS A 155 -8.64 6.19 -3.31
N LYS A 156 -8.52 4.87 -3.18
CA LYS A 156 -9.05 4.11 -2.04
C LYS A 156 -8.41 4.53 -0.73
N ALA A 157 -7.08 4.67 -0.72
CA ALA A 157 -6.30 5.14 0.42
C ALA A 157 -6.72 6.54 0.86
N LYS A 158 -7.02 7.44 -0.09
CA LYS A 158 -7.54 8.78 0.22
C LYS A 158 -8.95 8.72 0.82
N ILE A 159 -9.84 7.87 0.29
CA ILE A 159 -11.17 7.67 0.87
C ILE A 159 -11.04 7.18 2.31
N LEU A 160 -10.23 6.13 2.53
CA LEU A 160 -9.94 5.58 3.85
C LEU A 160 -9.38 6.64 4.80
N GLU A 161 -8.44 7.47 4.32
CA GLU A 161 -7.88 8.56 5.12
C GLU A 161 -8.98 9.51 5.60
N GLN A 162 -9.94 9.85 4.74
CA GLN A 162 -11.00 10.78 5.07
C GLN A 162 -12.08 10.19 5.99
N THR A 163 -12.31 8.88 5.91
CA THR A 163 -13.40 8.21 6.62
C THR A 163 -12.98 7.52 7.91
N ILE A 164 -11.69 7.20 8.09
CA ILE A 164 -11.20 6.53 9.30
C ILE A 164 -11.46 7.40 10.53
N LEU A 165 -12.17 6.80 11.50
CA LEU A 165 -12.48 7.42 12.77
C LEU A 165 -11.27 7.34 13.69
N MET A 166 -11.10 8.33 14.56
CA MET A 166 -10.11 8.23 15.63
C MET A 166 -10.64 7.28 16.71
N PRO A 167 -9.80 6.38 17.25
CA PRO A 167 -10.20 5.51 18.34
C PRO A 167 -10.58 6.35 19.56
N SER A 168 -11.50 5.85 20.35
CA SER A 168 -12.14 6.57 21.45
C SER A 168 -11.15 6.99 22.53
N ARG A 169 -10.10 6.20 22.76
CA ARG A 169 -8.97 6.54 23.65
C ARG A 169 -8.09 7.71 23.19
N ALA A 170 -8.20 8.14 21.93
CA ALA A 170 -7.41 9.21 21.34
C ALA A 170 -8.20 10.53 21.19
N ARG A 171 -9.46 10.55 21.64
CA ARG A 171 -10.34 11.73 21.71
C ARG A 171 -10.30 12.34 23.11
#